data_AF-A0A2D8EVA3-F1
#
_entry.id   AF-A0A2D8EVA3-F1
#
_cell.length_a   1.000
_cell.length_b   1.000
_cell.length_c   1.000
_cell.angle_alpha   90.00
_cell.angle_beta   90.00
_cell.angle_gamma   90.00
#
_symmetry.space_group_name_H-M   'P 1'
#
loop_
_entity.id
_entity.type
_entity.pdbx_description
1 polymer ?
#
loop_
_entity_poly.entity_id
_entity_poly.type
_entity_poly.pdbx_seq_one_letter_code
_entity_poly.pdbx_strand_id
1 'polypeptide(L)'
;TTFEILFIDNFTGTIKTASTDDKFVGAATVGITASVAGKQFQVSTGDNEVNLNGEAGGSNATTGGLKGSRIKFTAIAANLYAVEGQLLGNGTIATPFDAQ
;
A
#
# COMPACT_ATOMS: atom_id res chain seq x y z
N THR A 1 14.28 3.89 -11.60
CA THR A 1 13.47 5.13 -11.39
C THR A 1 12.71 5.02 -10.10
N THR A 2 12.56 6.13 -9.38
CA THR A 2 11.80 6.18 -8.13
C THR A 2 10.64 7.15 -8.29
N PHE A 3 9.47 6.78 -7.77
CA PHE A 3 8.34 7.67 -7.60
C PHE A 3 7.66 7.43 -6.25
N GLU A 4 7.08 8.48 -5.69
CA GLU A 4 6.36 8.45 -4.42
C GLU A 4 4.99 9.08 -4.60
N ILE A 5 3.98 8.48 -3.98
CA ILE A 5 2.61 8.94 -3.98
C ILE A 5 2.27 9.38 -2.55
N LEU A 6 1.90 10.65 -2.41
CA LEU A 6 1.32 11.20 -1.18
C LEU A 6 -0.20 11.35 -1.38
N PHE A 7 -0.98 10.69 -0.54
CA PHE A 7 -2.43 10.78 -0.59
C PHE A 7 -2.90 12.05 0.14
N ILE A 8 -3.33 13.06 -0.62
CA ILE A 8 -3.85 14.33 -0.08
C ILE A 8 -5.35 14.27 0.26
N ASP A 9 -6.00 13.21 -0.19
CA ASP A 9 -7.37 12.81 0.14
C ASP A 9 -7.39 11.29 0.38
N ASN A 10 -8.51 10.76 0.86
CA ASN A 10 -8.69 9.33 1.00
C ASN A 10 -8.72 8.66 -0.40
N PHE A 11 -8.01 7.55 -0.53
CA PHE A 11 -7.88 6.80 -1.78
C PHE A 11 -8.36 5.37 -1.59
N THR A 12 -9.42 5.00 -2.32
CA THR A 12 -10.06 3.67 -2.32
C THR A 12 -9.56 2.77 -3.46
N GLY A 13 -8.47 3.15 -4.13
CA GLY A 13 -8.06 2.54 -5.38
C GLY A 13 -6.96 1.49 -5.25
N THR A 14 -6.70 0.88 -6.39
CA THR A 14 -5.58 -0.03 -6.60
C THR A 14 -4.44 0.71 -7.31
N ILE A 15 -3.21 0.53 -6.82
CA ILE A 15 -1.99 0.84 -7.55
C ILE A 15 -1.37 -0.48 -7.99
N LYS A 16 -1.19 -0.66 -9.29
CA LYS A 16 -0.67 -1.93 -9.83
C LYS A 16 0.35 -1.70 -10.92
N THR A 17 1.21 -2.68 -11.10
CA THR A 17 2.15 -2.72 -12.22
C THR A 17 1.42 -2.95 -13.53
N ALA A 18 2.07 -2.66 -14.66
CA ALA A 18 1.47 -2.83 -15.97
C ALA A 18 1.37 -4.32 -16.39
N SER A 19 2.28 -5.17 -15.90
CA SER A 19 2.33 -6.59 -16.22
C SER A 19 2.18 -7.47 -14.99
N THR A 20 1.58 -8.66 -15.18
CA THR A 20 1.54 -9.73 -14.18
C THR A 20 2.92 -10.35 -13.92
N ASP A 21 3.88 -10.14 -14.83
CA ASP A 21 5.27 -10.58 -14.67
C ASP A 21 6.07 -9.68 -13.73
N ASP A 22 5.63 -8.44 -13.51
CA ASP A 22 6.26 -7.54 -12.55
C ASP A 22 6.09 -8.05 -11.12
N LYS A 23 7.04 -7.73 -10.24
CA LYS A 23 7.05 -8.14 -8.84
C LYS A 23 7.43 -7.00 -7.91
N PHE A 24 6.83 -7.00 -6.73
CA PHE A 24 7.22 -6.17 -5.62
C PHE A 24 8.18 -6.91 -4.69
N VAL A 25 9.01 -6.12 -3.99
CA VAL A 25 9.75 -6.54 -2.79
C VAL A 25 9.72 -5.40 -1.77
N GLY A 26 9.79 -5.71 -0.49
CA GLY A 26 9.80 -4.70 0.57
C GLY A 26 8.61 -4.80 1.51
N ALA A 27 8.17 -3.65 2.05
CA ALA A 27 7.25 -3.61 3.17
C ALA A 27 6.41 -2.34 3.20
N ALA A 28 5.20 -2.41 3.75
CA ALA A 28 4.43 -1.23 4.12
C ALA A 28 3.99 -1.33 5.58
N THR A 29 4.16 -0.25 6.33
CA THR A 29 3.59 -0.12 7.68
C THR A 29 2.23 0.55 7.57
N VAL A 30 1.19 -0.07 8.15
CA VAL A 30 -0.14 0.52 8.29
C VAL A 30 -0.37 0.88 9.76
N GLY A 31 -0.52 2.18 10.04
CA GLY A 31 -0.92 2.69 11.34
C GLY A 31 -2.44 2.81 11.45
N ILE A 32 -3.00 2.49 12.62
CA ILE A 32 -4.43 2.64 12.91
C ILE A 32 -4.67 4.04 13.45
N THR A 33 -5.34 4.91 12.70
CA THR A 33 -5.54 6.33 13.06
C THR A 33 -6.24 6.56 14.41
N ALA A 34 -7.09 5.63 14.84
CA ALA A 34 -7.79 5.69 16.13
C ALA A 34 -6.96 5.17 17.33
N SER A 35 -5.69 4.79 17.14
CA SER A 35 -4.85 4.23 18.20
C SER A 35 -3.35 4.47 17.94
N VAL A 36 -2.49 4.04 18.87
CA VAL A 36 -1.02 4.00 18.66
C VAL A 36 -0.54 2.64 18.14
N ALA A 37 -1.46 1.78 17.69
CA ALA A 37 -1.14 0.48 17.13
C ALA A 37 -0.96 0.52 15.61
N GLY A 38 -0.26 -0.49 15.09
CA GLY A 38 -0.04 -0.67 13.66
C GLY A 38 0.66 -2.00 13.39
N LYS A 39 0.81 -2.34 12.11
CA LYS A 39 1.52 -3.53 11.66
C LYS A 39 2.33 -3.21 10.42
N GLN A 40 3.49 -3.85 10.31
CA GLN A 40 4.24 -3.90 9.06
C GLN A 40 3.83 -5.16 8.30
N PHE A 41 3.43 -4.97 7.05
CA PHE A 41 3.15 -6.04 6.10
C PHE A 41 4.33 -6.17 5.16
N GLN A 42 4.76 -7.40 4.96
CA GLN A 42 5.81 -7.73 4.00
C GLN A 42 5.17 -8.12 2.68
N VAL A 43 5.81 -7.72 1.59
CA VAL A 43 5.45 -8.20 0.26
C VAL A 43 5.68 -9.71 0.19
N SER A 44 4.70 -10.44 -0.34
CA SER A 44 4.77 -11.87 -0.62
C SER A 44 5.28 -12.15 -2.03
N THR A 45 5.69 -13.39 -2.27
CA THR A 45 6.05 -13.85 -3.62
C THR A 45 4.84 -13.75 -4.54
N GLY A 46 4.98 -13.01 -5.65
CA GLY A 46 3.94 -12.88 -6.67
C GLY A 46 3.25 -11.52 -6.65
N ASP A 47 3.25 -10.85 -5.50
CA ASP A 47 2.59 -9.57 -5.31
C ASP A 47 3.14 -8.51 -6.28
N ASN A 48 2.22 -7.78 -6.88
CA ASN A 48 2.47 -6.74 -7.87
C ASN A 48 1.33 -5.70 -7.92
N GLU A 49 0.48 -5.74 -6.89
CA GLU A 49 -0.61 -4.81 -6.66
C GLU A 49 -0.56 -4.29 -5.21
N VAL A 50 -0.96 -3.03 -5.03
CA VAL A 50 -1.26 -2.40 -3.74
C VAL A 50 -2.71 -1.96 -3.76
N ASN A 51 -3.57 -2.71 -3.09
CA ASN A 51 -5.00 -2.41 -2.93
C ASN A 51 -5.21 -1.58 -1.64
N LEU A 52 -5.52 -0.30 -1.84
CA LEU A 52 -5.71 0.66 -0.76
C LEU A 52 -7.20 0.98 -0.68
N ASN A 53 -7.90 0.36 0.25
CA ASN A 53 -9.34 0.52 0.45
C ASN A 53 -9.70 1.78 1.27
N GLY A 54 -9.00 2.89 1.08
CA GLY A 54 -9.15 4.11 1.86
C GLY A 54 -10.47 4.84 1.61
N GLU A 55 -11.44 4.68 2.51
CA GLU A 55 -12.84 5.09 2.33
C GLU A 55 -13.10 6.58 2.00
N ALA A 56 -13.97 6.82 1.02
CA ALA A 56 -14.84 8.00 0.98
C ALA A 56 -16.22 7.61 1.55
N GLY A 57 -16.38 7.70 2.89
CA GLY A 57 -17.69 7.62 3.55
C GLY A 57 -18.10 6.30 4.22
N GLY A 58 -17.24 5.27 4.26
CA GLY A 58 -17.47 4.01 5.00
C GLY A 58 -16.52 3.79 6.19
N SER A 59 -16.84 2.83 7.07
CA SER A 59 -16.08 2.53 8.30
C SER A 59 -14.86 1.61 8.11
N ASN A 60 -14.46 1.25 6.87
CA ASN A 60 -13.54 0.12 6.64
C ASN A 60 -12.30 0.46 5.77
N ALA A 61 -11.50 1.45 6.18
CA ALA A 61 -10.20 1.75 5.58
C ALA A 61 -9.10 0.86 6.19
N THR A 62 -9.15 -0.45 5.97
CA THR A 62 -8.31 -1.43 6.70
C THR A 62 -6.93 -1.69 6.09
N THR A 63 -6.74 -1.52 4.79
CA THR A 63 -5.46 -1.80 4.11
C THR A 63 -4.58 -0.56 3.95
N GLY A 64 -5.17 0.64 4.07
CA GLY A 64 -4.47 1.91 4.01
C GLY A 64 -5.22 2.93 3.14
N GLY A 65 -4.51 3.97 2.70
CA GLY A 65 -5.04 4.93 1.73
C GLY A 65 -5.80 6.11 2.34
N LEU A 66 -5.90 6.22 3.67
CA LEU A 66 -6.39 7.45 4.29
C LEU A 66 -5.42 8.61 4.02
N LYS A 67 -5.95 9.83 3.94
CA LYS A 67 -5.18 11.06 3.76
C LYS A 67 -3.96 11.11 4.69
N GLY A 68 -2.81 11.46 4.13
CA GLY A 68 -1.51 11.49 4.81
C GLY A 68 -0.72 10.18 4.70
N SER A 69 -1.32 9.12 4.16
CA SER A 69 -0.58 7.94 3.70
C SER A 69 0.44 8.32 2.63
N ARG A 70 1.57 7.62 2.60
CA ARG A 70 2.58 7.71 1.54
C ARG A 70 3.11 6.34 1.17
N ILE A 71 3.39 6.15 -0.11
CA ILE A 71 4.01 4.92 -0.61
C ILE A 71 4.97 5.25 -1.75
N LYS A 72 6.14 4.62 -1.72
CA LYS A 72 7.23 4.86 -2.66
C LYS A 72 7.61 3.56 -3.36
N PHE A 73 7.84 3.67 -4.66
CA PHE A 73 8.23 2.59 -5.54
C PHE A 73 9.56 2.94 -6.20
N THR A 74 10.50 1.99 -6.20
CA THR A 74 11.78 2.12 -6.90
C THR A 74 11.98 0.91 -7.80
N ALA A 75 12.05 1.13 -9.12
CA ALA A 75 12.50 0.10 -10.04
C ALA A 75 13.98 -0.20 -9.78
N ILE A 76 14.28 -1.43 -9.34
CA ILE A 76 15.62 -1.88 -8.94
C ILE A 76 16.23 -2.90 -9.89
N ALA A 77 15.39 -3.57 -10.70
CA ALA A 77 15.79 -4.43 -11.80
C ALA A 77 14.65 -4.51 -12.83
N ALA A 78 14.85 -5.24 -13.93
CA ALA A 78 13.77 -5.56 -14.85
C ALA A 78 12.65 -6.31 -14.11
N ASN A 79 11.41 -5.85 -14.28
CA ASN A 79 10.21 -6.41 -13.67
C ASN A 79 10.23 -6.47 -12.12
N LEU A 80 11.08 -5.66 -11.47
CA LEU A 80 11.25 -5.70 -10.01
C LEU A 80 11.26 -4.30 -9.40
N TYR A 81 10.34 -4.10 -8.45
CA TYR A 81 10.14 -2.82 -7.79
C TYR A 81 10.24 -2.99 -6.28
N ALA A 82 11.14 -2.23 -5.64
CA ALA A 82 11.17 -2.07 -4.20
C ALA A 82 10.03 -1.14 -3.77
N VAL A 83 9.24 -1.57 -2.78
CA VAL A 83 8.10 -0.84 -2.23
C VAL A 83 8.33 -0.58 -0.76
N GLU A 84 8.17 0.69 -0.37
CA GLU A 84 8.13 1.10 1.03
C GLU A 84 6.95 2.04 1.28
N GLY A 85 6.18 1.78 2.34
CA GLY A 85 4.96 2.53 2.64
C GLY A 85 4.82 2.90 4.10
N GLN A 86 4.32 4.12 4.35
CA GLN A 86 3.74 4.54 5.61
C GLN A 86 2.28 4.88 5.34
N LEU A 87 1.42 3.91 5.60
CA LEU A 87 -0.01 3.97 5.31
C LEU A 87 -0.81 4.20 6.59
N LEU A 88 -1.97 4.82 6.41
CA LEU A 88 -2.93 5.09 7.47
C LEU A 88 -4.22 4.35 7.15
N GLY A 89 -4.68 3.55 8.11
CA GLY A 89 -5.94 2.85 8.08
C GLY A 89 -6.76 3.04 9.36
N ASN A 90 -7.78 2.22 9.51
CA ASN A 90 -8.65 2.18 10.68
C ASN A 90 -9.02 0.71 11.04
N GLY A 91 -9.64 0.53 12.21
CA GLY A 91 -10.15 -0.77 12.64
C GLY A 91 -9.10 -1.90 12.62
N THR A 92 -9.51 -3.06 12.13
CA THR A 92 -8.63 -4.21 11.94
C THR A 92 -7.89 -4.11 10.61
N ILE A 93 -6.61 -3.81 10.66
CA ILE A 93 -5.79 -3.63 9.46
C ILE A 93 -5.41 -4.95 8.77
N ALA A 94 -5.30 -4.89 7.44
CA ALA A 94 -4.93 -6.01 6.58
C ALA A 94 -3.79 -5.63 5.62
N THR A 95 -3.16 -6.62 4.99
CA THR A 95 -2.10 -6.36 4.01
C THR A 95 -2.66 -5.57 2.83
N PRO A 96 -1.97 -4.52 2.35
CA PRO A 96 -2.32 -3.86 1.11
C PRO A 96 -1.77 -4.58 -0.13
N PHE A 97 -0.82 -5.51 0.04
CA PHE A 97 -0.19 -6.22 -1.07
C PHE A 97 -1.07 -7.36 -1.58
N ASP A 98 -1.18 -7.45 -2.89
CA ASP A 98 -1.94 -8.49 -3.60
C ASP A 98 -1.27 -8.85 -4.93
N ALA A 99 -1.75 -9.93 -5.55
CA ALA A 99 -1.41 -10.33 -6.90
C ALA A 99 -2.55 -9.96 -7.87
N GLN A 100 -2.19 -9.40 -9.03
CA GLN A 100 -3.10 -9.14 -10.15
C GLN A 100 -3.75 -10.40 -10.73
#